data_AF-A0A1K9Z5N0-F1
#
_entry.id   AF-A0A1K9Z5N0-F1
#
_cell.length_a   1.000
_cell.length_b   1.000
_cell.length_c   1.000
_cell.angle_alpha   90.00
_cell.angle_beta   90.00
_cell.angle_gamma   90.00
#
_symmetry.space_group_name_H-M   'P 1'
#
loop_
_entity.id
_entity.type
_entity.pdbx_description
1 polymer ?
#
loop_
_entity_poly.entity_id
_entity_poly.type
_entity_poly.pdbx_seq_one_letter_code
_entity_poly.pdbx_strand_id
1 'polypeptide(L)'
;MQQFASAKSKHVRPHAKTHKCVEICQLQLDAGSIGISITKPSEAYVLAKANIRHLLITSPIVTKHKLATLAKIIKLAPETMIVVDSEANLAQLNQLGSELNLRINLLVDIDAGIGRTGASFETAFSLALSVHRHANTTLKGIQCYAGHFQHILDNEERKQASAALLNKAGKLKQEIESATGLVNLIQSGSGTGTYEIDSDIASVTEIQPGSYTVMDKEYFDIEYSAGHFQPAMTLLTSVISANHTTHVTVDAGTKAIYKEATHPQIISHAGLNYEWHYFGDEHGKVSGEHLPAVGEVIEMIVPHCDPTINLHDKFYVVENDIVVDIWNIALRGKLA
;
A
#
# COMPACT_ATOMS: atom_id res chain seq x y z
N MET A 1 -13.91 4.09 3.11
CA MET A 1 -13.44 2.87 2.41
C MET A 1 -14.26 1.64 2.73
N GLN A 2 -14.32 1.16 3.98
CA GLN A 2 -15.03 -0.08 4.31
C GLN A 2 -16.51 -0.07 3.88
N GLN A 3 -17.25 0.99 4.21
CA GLN A 3 -18.66 1.13 3.81
C GLN A 3 -18.83 1.06 2.28
N PHE A 4 -17.91 1.67 1.53
CA PHE A 4 -17.90 1.60 0.07
C PHE A 4 -17.71 0.17 -0.44
N ALA A 5 -16.70 -0.54 0.07
CA ALA A 5 -16.44 -1.93 -0.30
C ALA A 5 -17.66 -2.82 0.00
N SER A 6 -18.26 -2.66 1.19
CA SER A 6 -19.49 -3.37 1.56
C SER A 6 -20.65 -3.07 0.61
N ALA A 7 -20.86 -1.81 0.23
CA ALA A 7 -21.90 -1.41 -0.73
C ALA A 7 -21.67 -2.02 -2.13
N LYS A 8 -20.41 -2.24 -2.53
CA LYS A 8 -20.03 -2.90 -3.79
C LYS A 8 -19.93 -4.43 -3.66
N SER A 9 -20.30 -5.01 -2.51
CA SER A 9 -20.14 -6.45 -2.22
C SER A 9 -18.70 -6.94 -2.44
N LYS A 10 -17.72 -6.10 -2.11
CA LYS A 10 -16.29 -6.43 -2.16
C LYS A 10 -15.72 -6.49 -0.76
N HIS A 11 -14.67 -7.29 -0.61
CA HIS A 11 -13.85 -7.23 0.60
C HIS A 11 -12.75 -6.18 0.46
N VAL A 12 -12.30 -5.64 1.59
CA VAL A 12 -11.11 -4.77 1.63
C VAL A 12 -10.07 -5.39 2.55
N ARG A 13 -8.84 -5.46 2.06
CA ARG A 13 -7.65 -5.88 2.80
C ARG A 13 -6.59 -4.77 2.68
N PRO A 14 -6.70 -3.72 3.50
CA PRO A 14 -5.94 -2.50 3.30
C PRO A 14 -4.44 -2.71 3.44
N HIS A 15 -3.67 -1.87 2.77
CA HIS A 15 -2.22 -2.06 2.63
C HIS A 15 -1.43 -1.27 3.67
N ALA A 16 -0.84 -1.96 4.65
CA ALA A 16 -0.12 -1.33 5.77
C ALA A 16 1.26 -0.76 5.41
N LYS A 17 1.76 -1.01 4.19
CA LYS A 17 2.99 -0.37 3.67
C LYS A 17 2.93 1.17 3.72
N THR A 18 1.72 1.74 3.61
CA THR A 18 1.48 3.18 3.66
C THR A 18 1.80 3.73 5.05
N HIS A 19 1.07 3.30 6.08
CA HIS A 19 1.15 3.92 7.41
C HIS A 19 2.14 3.23 8.36
N LYS A 20 2.45 1.95 8.14
CA LYS A 20 3.45 1.23 8.95
C LYS A 20 3.18 1.24 10.47
N CYS A 21 1.91 1.42 10.84
CA CYS A 21 1.44 1.62 12.22
C CYS A 21 0.41 0.54 12.58
N VAL A 22 0.58 -0.08 13.75
CA VAL A 22 -0.23 -1.21 14.23
C VAL A 22 -1.62 -0.76 14.65
N GLU A 23 -1.71 0.41 15.27
CA GLU A 23 -2.94 1.02 15.73
C GLU A 23 -3.89 1.27 14.56
N ILE A 24 -3.38 1.79 13.43
CA ILE A 24 -4.18 1.96 12.19
C ILE A 24 -4.61 0.61 11.61
N CYS A 25 -3.76 -0.43 11.64
CA CYS A 25 -4.18 -1.77 11.23
C CYS A 25 -5.35 -2.27 12.09
N GLN A 26 -5.30 -2.06 13.41
CA GLN A 26 -6.37 -2.47 14.31
C GLN A 26 -7.68 -1.72 14.01
N LEU A 27 -7.62 -0.39 13.83
CA LEU A 27 -8.78 0.41 13.44
C LEU A 27 -9.42 -0.08 12.13
N GLN A 28 -8.61 -0.48 11.15
CA GLN A 28 -9.09 -1.05 9.89
C GLN A 28 -9.78 -2.40 10.08
N LEU A 29 -9.27 -3.26 10.98
CA LEU A 29 -9.90 -4.53 11.32
C LEU A 29 -11.21 -4.31 12.06
N ASP A 30 -11.22 -3.42 13.05
CA ASP A 30 -12.40 -3.08 13.85
C ASP A 30 -13.51 -2.48 12.97
N ALA A 31 -13.13 -1.74 11.92
CA ALA A 31 -14.08 -1.25 10.93
C ALA A 31 -14.69 -2.36 10.07
N GLY A 32 -14.05 -3.53 9.96
CA GLY A 32 -14.55 -4.70 9.23
C GLY A 32 -13.68 -5.18 8.06
N SER A 33 -12.43 -4.72 7.96
CA SER A 33 -11.52 -5.24 6.93
C SER A 33 -11.20 -6.72 7.18
N ILE A 34 -10.97 -7.50 6.11
CA ILE A 34 -10.82 -8.96 6.22
C ILE A 34 -9.38 -9.41 6.52
N GLY A 35 -8.56 -8.49 7.03
CA GLY A 35 -7.13 -8.66 7.28
C GLY A 35 -6.31 -7.52 6.66
N ILE A 36 -4.98 -7.67 6.63
CA ILE A 36 -4.06 -6.60 6.21
C ILE A 36 -3.12 -7.09 5.10
N SER A 37 -2.94 -6.26 4.07
CA SER A 37 -1.96 -6.47 3.00
C SER A 37 -0.63 -5.82 3.35
N ILE A 38 0.48 -6.49 3.04
CA ILE A 38 1.82 -6.03 3.41
C ILE A 38 2.88 -6.55 2.44
N THR A 39 3.93 -5.77 2.19
CA THR A 39 4.92 -6.13 1.15
C THR A 39 6.04 -7.01 1.70
N LYS A 40 6.52 -6.74 2.92
CA LYS A 40 7.75 -7.35 3.44
C LYS A 40 7.47 -8.32 4.60
N PRO A 41 8.17 -9.47 4.65
CA PRO A 41 8.01 -10.42 5.75
C PRO A 41 8.38 -9.84 7.12
N SER A 42 9.39 -8.97 7.22
CA SER A 42 9.73 -8.36 8.51
C SER A 42 8.64 -7.42 9.03
N GLU A 43 7.93 -6.72 8.15
CA GLU A 43 6.72 -5.95 8.50
C GLU A 43 5.60 -6.90 8.96
N ALA A 44 5.31 -7.92 8.16
CA ALA A 44 4.32 -8.95 8.49
C ALA A 44 4.60 -9.66 9.83
N TYR A 45 5.87 -9.89 10.16
CA TYR A 45 6.26 -10.51 11.43
C TYR A 45 5.96 -9.62 12.64
N VAL A 46 6.15 -8.31 12.52
CA VAL A 46 5.75 -7.37 13.58
C VAL A 46 4.23 -7.39 13.76
N LEU A 47 3.48 -7.35 12.66
CA LEU A 47 2.01 -7.43 12.70
C LEU A 47 1.51 -8.74 13.32
N ALA A 48 2.06 -9.89 12.90
CA ALA A 48 1.69 -11.19 13.46
C ALA A 48 1.99 -11.29 14.97
N LYS A 49 3.11 -10.71 15.43
CA LYS A 49 3.44 -10.61 16.86
C LYS A 49 2.48 -9.70 17.63
N ALA A 50 1.95 -8.67 16.98
CA ALA A 50 0.91 -7.80 17.53
C ALA A 50 -0.50 -8.41 17.42
N ASN A 51 -0.60 -9.71 17.13
CA ASN A 51 -1.85 -10.44 16.98
C ASN A 51 -2.76 -9.95 15.82
N ILE A 52 -2.19 -9.21 14.86
CA ILE A 52 -2.85 -8.88 13.60
C ILE A 52 -2.81 -10.14 12.72
N ARG A 53 -3.99 -10.61 12.33
CA ARG A 53 -4.23 -11.87 11.62
C ARG A 53 -4.68 -11.65 10.18
N HIS A 54 -4.83 -12.73 9.42
CA HIS A 54 -5.25 -12.70 8.01
C HIS A 54 -4.35 -11.78 7.17
N LEU A 55 -3.03 -12.02 7.23
CA LEU A 55 -2.08 -11.24 6.45
C LEU A 55 -2.04 -11.70 4.99
N LEU A 56 -1.91 -10.77 4.04
CA LEU A 56 -1.54 -11.06 2.66
C LEU A 56 -0.17 -10.43 2.37
N ILE A 57 0.84 -11.26 2.16
CA ILE A 57 2.16 -10.81 1.73
C ILE A 57 2.16 -10.66 0.20
N THR A 58 2.18 -9.41 -0.27
CA THR A 58 1.92 -9.02 -1.66
C THR A 58 3.16 -9.05 -2.56
N SER A 59 4.26 -9.66 -2.12
CA SER A 59 5.47 -9.84 -2.92
C SER A 59 6.13 -11.21 -2.71
N PRO A 60 6.76 -11.79 -3.75
CA PRO A 60 7.45 -13.07 -3.64
C PRO A 60 8.55 -13.08 -2.59
N ILE A 61 8.73 -14.21 -1.89
CA ILE A 61 9.78 -14.42 -0.90
C ILE A 61 10.67 -15.59 -1.33
N VAL A 62 11.93 -15.30 -1.66
CA VAL A 62 12.84 -16.29 -2.28
C VAL A 62 14.14 -16.55 -1.51
N THR A 63 14.51 -15.71 -0.55
CA THR A 63 15.79 -15.84 0.16
C THR A 63 15.63 -16.65 1.44
N LYS A 64 16.64 -17.47 1.78
CA LYS A 64 16.63 -18.35 2.97
C LYS A 64 16.26 -17.62 4.27
N HIS A 65 16.79 -16.42 4.50
CA HIS A 65 16.49 -15.65 5.72
C HIS A 65 15.04 -15.13 5.74
N LYS A 66 14.49 -14.72 4.59
CA LYS A 66 13.09 -14.29 4.49
C LYS A 66 12.14 -15.47 4.60
N LEU A 67 12.47 -16.63 4.03
CA LEU A 67 11.72 -17.88 4.21
C LEU A 67 11.71 -18.33 5.69
N ALA A 68 12.84 -18.19 6.40
CA ALA A 68 12.89 -18.45 7.84
C ALA A 68 12.01 -17.48 8.65
N THR A 69 11.91 -16.22 8.20
CA THR A 69 10.99 -15.24 8.79
C THR A 69 9.53 -15.59 8.47
N LEU A 70 9.24 -15.99 7.23
CA LEU A 70 7.94 -16.48 6.79
C LEU A 70 7.47 -17.68 7.61
N ALA A 71 8.35 -18.63 7.92
CA ALA A 71 8.04 -19.74 8.84
C ALA A 71 7.57 -19.24 10.22
N LYS A 72 8.21 -18.21 10.78
CA LYS A 72 7.79 -17.64 12.07
C LYS A 72 6.42 -16.98 11.96
N ILE A 73 6.15 -16.28 10.86
CA ILE A 73 4.84 -15.65 10.60
C ILE A 73 3.76 -16.72 10.51
N ILE A 74 3.96 -17.76 9.70
CA ILE A 74 2.98 -18.84 9.49
C ILE A 74 2.70 -19.60 10.79
N LYS A 75 3.71 -19.79 11.66
CA LYS A 75 3.48 -20.38 12.99
C LYS A 75 2.60 -19.51 13.90
N LEU A 76 2.68 -18.18 13.78
CA LEU A 76 1.86 -17.25 14.54
C LEU A 76 0.47 -17.05 13.91
N ALA A 77 0.40 -17.00 12.59
CA ALA A 77 -0.79 -16.72 11.78
C ALA A 77 -0.86 -17.69 10.57
N PRO A 78 -1.27 -18.95 10.78
CA PRO A 78 -1.30 -19.99 9.73
C PRO A 78 -2.18 -19.66 8.52
N GLU A 79 -3.15 -18.78 8.71
CA GLU A 79 -4.04 -18.27 7.67
C GLU A 79 -3.38 -17.24 6.73
N THR A 80 -2.15 -16.81 7.03
CA THR A 80 -1.38 -15.89 6.18
C THR A 80 -1.31 -16.41 4.75
N MET A 81 -1.62 -15.52 3.81
CA MET A 81 -1.46 -15.74 2.38
C MET A 81 -0.19 -15.05 1.89
N ILE A 82 0.46 -15.63 0.89
CA ILE A 82 1.61 -15.03 0.22
C ILE A 82 1.53 -15.25 -1.28
N VAL A 83 2.04 -14.30 -2.06
CA VAL A 83 2.08 -14.46 -3.50
C VAL A 83 3.25 -15.33 -3.99
N VAL A 84 3.05 -15.98 -5.13
CA VAL A 84 4.06 -16.75 -5.87
C VAL A 84 4.00 -16.36 -7.35
N ASP A 85 5.15 -16.19 -8.00
CA ASP A 85 5.24 -15.74 -9.39
C ASP A 85 6.07 -16.66 -10.31
N SER A 86 6.66 -17.73 -9.75
CA SER A 86 7.54 -18.62 -10.49
C SER A 86 7.59 -20.03 -9.89
N GLU A 87 7.88 -21.03 -10.74
CA GLU A 87 8.06 -22.43 -10.32
C GLU A 87 9.21 -22.60 -9.32
N ALA A 88 10.28 -21.81 -9.47
CA ALA A 88 11.40 -21.82 -8.53
C ALA A 88 10.98 -21.33 -7.14
N ASN A 89 10.17 -20.26 -7.06
CA ASN A 89 9.65 -19.80 -5.78
C ASN A 89 8.64 -20.79 -5.19
N LEU A 90 7.77 -21.37 -6.04
CA LEU A 90 6.82 -22.41 -5.63
C LEU A 90 7.52 -23.61 -4.99
N ALA A 91 8.61 -24.10 -5.59
CA ALA A 91 9.37 -25.22 -5.05
C ALA A 91 9.89 -24.92 -3.62
N GLN A 92 10.38 -23.70 -3.38
CA GLN A 92 10.83 -23.27 -2.06
C GLN A 92 9.68 -23.18 -1.05
N LEU A 93 8.53 -22.66 -1.45
CA LEU A 93 7.35 -22.54 -0.58
C LEU A 93 6.74 -23.91 -0.26
N ASN A 94 6.72 -24.83 -1.22
CA ASN A 94 6.29 -26.22 -0.98
C ASN A 94 7.25 -26.96 -0.04
N GLN A 95 8.57 -26.73 -0.16
CA GLN A 95 9.56 -27.25 0.78
C GLN A 95 9.34 -26.68 2.18
N LEU A 96 9.11 -25.37 2.29
CA LEU A 96 8.80 -24.72 3.57
C LEU A 96 7.54 -25.31 4.22
N GLY A 97 6.48 -25.54 3.45
CA GLY A 97 5.27 -26.18 3.95
C GLY A 97 5.52 -27.60 4.47
N SER A 98 6.38 -28.37 3.78
CA SER A 98 6.84 -29.69 4.24
C SER A 98 7.53 -29.61 5.60
N GLU A 99 8.49 -28.68 5.75
CA GLU A 99 9.26 -28.48 7.00
C GLU A 99 8.38 -28.03 8.17
N LEU A 100 7.31 -27.29 7.87
CA LEU A 100 6.34 -26.80 8.86
C LEU A 100 5.22 -27.81 9.14
N ASN A 101 5.10 -28.88 8.37
CA ASN A 101 3.95 -29.78 8.35
C ASN A 101 2.62 -29.01 8.17
N LEU A 102 2.60 -28.05 7.25
CA LEU A 102 1.46 -27.17 6.95
C LEU A 102 1.36 -26.92 5.45
N ARG A 103 0.17 -26.53 4.98
CA ARG A 103 -0.01 -26.05 3.61
C ARG A 103 0.12 -24.53 3.56
N ILE A 104 0.98 -24.01 2.70
CA ILE A 104 1.15 -22.56 2.52
C ILE A 104 0.06 -22.02 1.60
N ASN A 105 -0.66 -20.99 2.04
CA ASN A 105 -1.74 -20.38 1.25
C ASN A 105 -1.15 -19.42 0.21
N LEU A 106 -1.37 -19.70 -1.07
CA LEU A 106 -0.73 -18.99 -2.18
C LEU A 106 -1.72 -18.29 -3.09
N LEU A 107 -1.39 -17.07 -3.49
CA LEU A 107 -1.98 -16.39 -4.64
C LEU A 107 -0.94 -16.36 -5.77
N VAL A 108 -1.35 -16.62 -7.01
CA VAL A 108 -0.45 -16.41 -8.16
C VAL A 108 -0.39 -14.91 -8.47
N ASP A 109 0.78 -14.28 -8.33
CA ASP A 109 0.99 -12.88 -8.76
C ASP A 109 1.08 -12.84 -10.29
N ILE A 110 0.33 -11.94 -10.91
CA ILE A 110 0.28 -11.75 -12.35
C ILE A 110 0.85 -10.37 -12.66
N ASP A 111 1.80 -10.32 -13.58
CA ASP A 111 2.33 -9.05 -14.06
C ASP A 111 1.23 -8.23 -14.75
N ALA A 112 0.98 -7.05 -14.21
CA ALA A 112 0.03 -6.07 -14.73
C ALA A 112 0.50 -5.38 -16.01
N GLY A 113 1.69 -5.70 -16.52
CA GLY A 113 2.31 -5.11 -17.73
C GLY A 113 3.41 -4.10 -17.44
N ILE A 114 3.80 -3.93 -16.17
CA ILE A 114 4.88 -3.02 -15.74
C ILE A 114 6.24 -3.73 -15.69
N GLY A 115 6.28 -5.07 -15.67
CA GLY A 115 7.52 -5.82 -15.56
C GLY A 115 8.18 -5.73 -14.18
N ARG A 116 7.38 -5.56 -13.11
CA ARG A 116 7.88 -5.42 -11.73
C ARG A 116 8.05 -6.78 -11.04
N THR A 117 6.95 -7.49 -10.89
CA THR A 117 6.85 -8.86 -10.36
C THR A 117 5.65 -9.53 -11.02
N GLY A 118 5.52 -10.84 -10.84
CA GLY A 118 4.37 -11.59 -11.31
C GLY A 118 4.68 -12.42 -12.56
N ALA A 119 3.97 -13.54 -12.67
CA ALA A 119 3.98 -14.37 -13.85
C ALA A 119 3.32 -13.62 -15.01
N SER A 120 3.79 -13.86 -16.23
CA SER A 120 3.10 -13.37 -17.41
C SER A 120 1.73 -14.03 -17.56
N PHE A 121 0.81 -13.42 -18.32
CA PHE A 121 -0.50 -14.03 -18.58
C PHE A 121 -0.39 -15.42 -19.24
N GLU A 122 0.65 -15.64 -20.03
CA GLU A 122 0.93 -16.91 -20.72
C GLU A 122 1.39 -18.02 -19.76
N THR A 123 2.01 -17.64 -18.63
CA THR A 123 2.62 -18.58 -17.67
C THR A 123 1.84 -18.71 -16.37
N ALA A 124 0.98 -17.74 -16.03
CA ALA A 124 0.21 -17.73 -14.81
C ALA A 124 -0.76 -18.92 -14.69
N PHE A 125 -1.37 -19.36 -15.80
CA PHE A 125 -2.25 -20.53 -15.81
C PHE A 125 -1.51 -21.81 -15.37
N SER A 126 -0.37 -22.11 -16.01
CA SER A 126 0.40 -23.32 -15.68
C SER A 126 0.95 -23.28 -14.26
N LEU A 127 1.42 -22.12 -13.81
CA LEU A 127 1.86 -21.91 -12.44
C LEU A 127 0.74 -22.16 -11.42
N ALA A 128 -0.48 -21.66 -11.66
CA ALA A 128 -1.63 -21.92 -10.79
C ALA A 128 -1.95 -23.42 -10.68
N LEU A 129 -1.89 -24.15 -11.80
CA LEU A 129 -2.06 -25.61 -11.79
C LEU A 129 -0.95 -26.30 -11.00
N SER A 130 0.30 -25.83 -11.09
CA SER A 130 1.41 -26.35 -10.27
C SER A 130 1.15 -26.11 -8.78
N VAL A 131 0.74 -24.91 -8.38
CA VAL A 131 0.38 -24.59 -7.00
C VAL A 131 -0.70 -25.54 -6.47
N HIS A 132 -1.71 -25.84 -7.29
CA HIS A 132 -2.81 -26.73 -6.91
C HIS A 132 -2.35 -28.20 -6.71
N ARG A 133 -1.40 -28.67 -7.52
CA ARG A 133 -0.88 -30.06 -7.45
C ARG A 133 0.10 -30.30 -6.30
N HIS A 134 0.79 -29.27 -5.81
CA HIS A 134 1.78 -29.43 -4.75
C HIS A 134 1.14 -29.80 -3.40
N ALA A 135 1.75 -30.75 -2.69
CA ALA A 135 1.21 -31.34 -1.47
C ALA A 135 1.15 -30.35 -0.29
N ASN A 136 2.05 -29.37 -0.25
CA ASN A 136 2.22 -28.46 0.87
C ASN A 136 1.86 -27.00 0.53
N THR A 137 1.07 -26.79 -0.52
CA THR A 137 0.59 -25.46 -0.93
C THR A 137 -0.90 -25.48 -1.22
N THR A 138 -1.60 -24.39 -0.95
CA THR A 138 -3.03 -24.25 -1.23
C THR A 138 -3.23 -23.07 -2.16
N LEU A 139 -3.74 -23.31 -3.37
CA LEU A 139 -4.14 -22.24 -4.27
C LEU A 139 -5.35 -21.51 -3.69
N LYS A 140 -5.19 -20.21 -3.40
CA LYS A 140 -6.25 -19.32 -2.91
C LYS A 140 -6.78 -18.37 -3.98
N GLY A 141 -6.03 -18.16 -5.05
CA GLY A 141 -6.45 -17.36 -6.18
C GLY A 141 -5.30 -16.65 -6.87
N ILE A 142 -5.57 -15.44 -7.33
CA ILE A 142 -4.63 -14.60 -8.09
C ILE A 142 -4.53 -13.21 -7.49
N GLN A 143 -3.36 -12.60 -7.65
CA GLN A 143 -3.13 -11.18 -7.45
C GLN A 143 -2.79 -10.54 -8.80
N CYS A 144 -3.35 -9.36 -9.08
CA CYS A 144 -2.93 -8.53 -10.21
C CYS A 144 -2.99 -7.06 -9.81
N TYR A 145 -1.82 -6.47 -9.52
CA TYR A 145 -1.73 -5.09 -9.03
C TYR A 145 -1.08 -4.15 -10.06
N ALA A 146 -1.90 -3.29 -10.65
CA ALA A 146 -1.47 -2.26 -11.60
C ALA A 146 -1.12 -0.95 -10.90
N GLY A 147 0.09 -0.91 -10.32
CA GLY A 147 0.58 0.30 -9.64
C GLY A 147 0.71 1.52 -10.56
N HIS A 148 0.97 1.32 -11.85
CA HIS A 148 1.12 2.40 -12.84
C HIS A 148 -0.21 3.04 -13.24
N PHE A 149 -1.35 2.47 -12.87
CA PHE A 149 -2.66 3.09 -13.11
C PHE A 149 -3.09 4.02 -11.99
N GLN A 150 -2.48 3.93 -10.80
CA GLN A 150 -3.00 4.60 -9.59
C GLN A 150 -3.04 6.13 -9.73
N HIS A 151 -2.10 6.70 -10.48
CA HIS A 151 -1.94 8.15 -10.64
C HIS A 151 -2.25 8.65 -12.06
N ILE A 152 -2.93 7.86 -12.90
CA ILE A 152 -3.47 8.37 -14.17
C ILE A 152 -4.50 9.46 -13.81
N LEU A 153 -4.29 10.69 -14.27
CA LEU A 153 -5.09 11.85 -13.88
C LEU A 153 -6.56 11.70 -14.32
N ASP A 154 -6.78 11.42 -15.60
CA ASP A 154 -8.10 11.27 -16.20
C ASP A 154 -8.79 9.99 -15.70
N ASN A 155 -10.00 10.16 -15.13
CA ASN A 155 -10.72 9.06 -14.53
C ASN A 155 -11.14 7.99 -15.57
N GLU A 156 -11.53 8.40 -16.78
CA GLU A 156 -12.02 7.48 -17.80
C GLU A 156 -10.87 6.69 -18.46
N GLU A 157 -9.71 7.30 -18.68
CA GLU A 157 -8.48 6.61 -19.08
C GLU A 157 -8.09 5.55 -18.04
N ARG A 158 -8.05 5.95 -16.76
CA ARG A 158 -7.73 5.05 -15.64
C ARG A 158 -8.72 3.88 -15.57
N LYS A 159 -10.01 4.16 -15.77
CA LYS A 159 -11.09 3.18 -15.78
C LYS A 159 -10.96 2.19 -16.92
N GLN A 160 -10.76 2.66 -18.15
CA GLN A 160 -10.58 1.80 -19.32
C GLN A 160 -9.37 0.88 -19.17
N ALA A 161 -8.24 1.43 -18.72
CA ALA A 161 -7.00 0.68 -18.51
C ALA A 161 -7.17 -0.41 -17.44
N SER A 162 -7.70 -0.06 -16.26
CA SER A 162 -7.87 -1.02 -15.17
C SER A 162 -8.91 -2.09 -15.51
N ALA A 163 -10.04 -1.70 -16.11
CA ALA A 163 -11.08 -2.64 -16.53
C ALA A 163 -10.57 -3.65 -17.55
N ALA A 164 -9.79 -3.22 -18.55
CA ALA A 164 -9.23 -4.14 -19.54
C ALA A 164 -8.32 -5.20 -18.90
N LEU A 165 -7.42 -4.76 -18.02
CA LEU A 165 -6.47 -5.65 -17.34
C LEU A 165 -7.15 -6.62 -16.37
N LEU A 166 -7.99 -6.12 -15.46
CA LEU A 166 -8.58 -6.94 -14.41
C LEU A 166 -9.66 -7.88 -14.94
N ASN A 167 -10.34 -7.55 -16.04
CA ASN A 167 -11.20 -8.51 -16.74
C ASN A 167 -10.39 -9.62 -17.41
N LYS A 168 -9.21 -9.31 -17.97
CA LYS A 168 -8.29 -10.33 -18.51
C LYS A 168 -7.83 -11.29 -17.39
N ALA A 169 -7.47 -10.75 -16.23
CA ALA A 169 -7.13 -11.54 -15.05
C ALA A 169 -8.32 -12.38 -14.55
N GLY A 170 -9.53 -11.83 -14.60
CA GLY A 170 -10.77 -12.53 -14.25
C GLY A 170 -11.08 -13.73 -15.16
N LYS A 171 -10.86 -13.60 -16.47
CA LYS A 171 -10.99 -14.73 -17.41
C LYS A 171 -9.99 -15.84 -17.07
N LEU A 172 -8.74 -15.49 -16.83
CA LEU A 172 -7.72 -16.45 -16.40
C LEU A 172 -8.09 -17.14 -15.08
N LYS A 173 -8.63 -16.41 -14.10
CA LYS A 173 -9.15 -17.00 -12.86
C LYS A 173 -10.22 -18.05 -13.15
N GLN A 174 -11.18 -17.75 -14.03
CA GLN A 174 -12.25 -18.69 -14.39
C GLN A 174 -11.71 -19.95 -15.09
N GLU A 175 -10.70 -19.81 -15.94
CA GLU A 175 -10.00 -20.94 -16.56
C GLU A 175 -9.33 -21.83 -15.50
N ILE A 176 -8.67 -21.22 -14.50
CA ILE A 176 -8.05 -21.92 -13.38
C ILE A 176 -9.11 -22.66 -12.54
N GLU A 177 -10.22 -22.01 -12.19
CA GLU A 177 -11.36 -22.63 -11.48
C GLU A 177 -11.89 -23.85 -12.24
N SER A 178 -12.11 -23.69 -13.55
CA SER A 178 -12.60 -24.77 -14.41
C SER A 178 -11.64 -25.97 -14.47
N ALA A 179 -10.33 -25.72 -14.53
CA ALA A 179 -9.31 -26.77 -14.65
C ALA A 179 -9.00 -27.47 -13.31
N THR A 180 -9.19 -26.79 -12.18
CA THR A 180 -8.88 -27.32 -10.84
C THR A 180 -10.10 -27.84 -10.10
N GLY A 181 -11.32 -27.48 -10.54
CA GLY A 181 -12.55 -27.74 -9.81
C GLY A 181 -12.72 -26.88 -8.55
N LEU A 182 -11.82 -25.92 -8.32
CA LEU A 182 -11.95 -24.93 -7.25
C LEU A 182 -13.00 -23.89 -7.62
N VAL A 183 -13.67 -23.37 -6.60
CA VAL A 183 -14.66 -22.29 -6.74
C VAL A 183 -14.30 -21.14 -5.81
N ASN A 184 -14.74 -19.93 -6.15
CA ASN A 184 -14.56 -18.72 -5.35
C ASN A 184 -13.08 -18.38 -5.09
N LEU A 185 -12.22 -18.58 -6.09
CA LEU A 185 -10.83 -18.13 -6.00
C LEU A 185 -10.78 -16.62 -5.82
N ILE A 186 -9.84 -16.15 -5.01
CA ILE A 186 -9.62 -14.72 -4.78
C ILE A 186 -9.07 -14.10 -6.08
N GLN A 187 -9.58 -12.93 -6.45
CA GLN A 187 -8.86 -11.99 -7.29
C GLN A 187 -8.63 -10.73 -6.47
N SER A 188 -7.38 -10.57 -6.01
CA SER A 188 -6.96 -9.43 -5.18
C SER A 188 -6.05 -8.49 -5.99
N GLY A 189 -6.01 -7.23 -5.60
CA GLY A 189 -5.26 -6.18 -6.31
C GLY A 189 -5.82 -4.81 -5.95
N SER A 190 -5.86 -3.91 -6.94
CA SER A 190 -6.31 -2.52 -6.76
C SER A 190 -5.39 -1.66 -5.89
N GLY A 191 -5.72 -0.39 -5.78
CA GLY A 191 -5.07 0.59 -4.91
C GLY A 191 -5.97 1.79 -4.70
N THR A 192 -5.47 2.80 -4.00
CA THR A 192 -6.27 4.00 -3.65
C THR A 192 -6.73 4.78 -4.88
N GLY A 193 -6.03 4.70 -6.02
CA GLY A 193 -6.43 5.40 -7.24
C GLY A 193 -7.49 4.66 -8.05
N THR A 194 -7.53 3.33 -7.94
CA THR A 194 -8.40 2.47 -8.75
C THR A 194 -9.51 1.77 -7.97
N TYR A 195 -9.61 1.97 -6.65
CA TYR A 195 -10.56 1.24 -5.80
C TYR A 195 -12.02 1.32 -6.26
N GLU A 196 -12.46 2.48 -6.78
CA GLU A 196 -13.83 2.65 -7.28
C GLU A 196 -14.06 1.80 -8.53
N ILE A 197 -13.17 1.98 -9.51
CA ILE A 197 -13.18 1.31 -10.81
C ILE A 197 -13.13 -0.21 -10.62
N ASP A 198 -12.17 -0.69 -9.83
CA ASP A 198 -11.91 -2.12 -9.68
C ASP A 198 -13.04 -2.81 -8.90
N SER A 199 -13.73 -2.07 -8.05
CA SER A 199 -14.90 -2.59 -7.31
C SER A 199 -16.13 -2.80 -8.18
N ASP A 200 -16.19 -2.21 -9.38
CA ASP A 200 -17.25 -2.47 -10.37
C ASP A 200 -16.98 -3.72 -11.21
N ILE A 201 -15.78 -4.29 -11.12
CA ILE A 201 -15.40 -5.47 -11.89
C ILE A 201 -15.88 -6.72 -11.14
N ALA A 202 -16.75 -7.50 -11.78
CA ALA A 202 -17.40 -8.65 -11.14
C ALA A 202 -16.40 -9.69 -10.61
N SER A 203 -15.29 -9.94 -11.32
CA SER A 203 -14.33 -10.98 -10.96
C SER A 203 -13.44 -10.63 -9.76
N VAL A 204 -13.24 -9.33 -9.48
CA VAL A 204 -12.49 -8.82 -8.33
C VAL A 204 -13.25 -9.16 -7.05
N THR A 205 -12.60 -9.82 -6.10
CA THR A 205 -13.23 -10.24 -4.84
C THR A 205 -12.77 -9.40 -3.65
N GLU A 206 -11.55 -8.87 -3.72
CA GLU A 206 -10.90 -8.11 -2.65
C GLU A 206 -10.05 -6.98 -3.23
N ILE A 207 -10.06 -5.81 -2.59
CA ILE A 207 -9.24 -4.64 -2.94
C ILE A 207 -8.19 -4.33 -1.86
N GLN A 208 -7.03 -3.79 -2.26
CA GLN A 208 -5.87 -3.53 -1.41
C GLN A 208 -5.48 -2.03 -1.27
N PRO A 209 -6.40 -1.06 -1.13
CA PRO A 209 -6.02 0.35 -0.98
C PRO A 209 -5.28 0.60 0.34
N GLY A 210 -4.28 1.48 0.32
CA GLY A 210 -3.46 1.84 1.50
C GLY A 210 -3.53 3.33 1.80
N SER A 211 -3.10 4.15 0.83
CA SER A 211 -3.00 5.61 0.94
C SER A 211 -4.31 6.31 1.30
N TYR A 212 -5.48 5.72 1.06
CA TYR A 212 -6.79 6.27 1.47
C TYR A 212 -6.88 6.63 2.96
N THR A 213 -6.04 6.02 3.80
CA THR A 213 -6.00 6.24 5.24
C THR A 213 -5.43 7.60 5.65
N VAL A 214 -4.58 8.18 4.81
CA VAL A 214 -3.77 9.37 5.15
C VAL A 214 -3.79 10.42 4.04
N MET A 215 -3.86 9.96 2.78
CA MET A 215 -3.75 10.70 1.53
C MET A 215 -2.46 11.52 1.41
N ASP A 216 -2.25 12.08 0.23
CA ASP A 216 -1.12 12.92 -0.15
C ASP A 216 -1.47 13.75 -1.39
N LYS A 217 -0.58 14.66 -1.79
CA LYS A 217 -0.83 15.54 -2.93
C LYS A 217 -1.04 14.78 -4.24
N GLU A 218 -0.27 13.72 -4.48
CA GLU A 218 -0.40 12.91 -5.70
C GLU A 218 -1.79 12.28 -5.86
N TYR A 219 -2.39 11.79 -4.77
CA TYR A 219 -3.77 11.30 -4.81
C TYR A 219 -4.81 12.41 -4.79
N PHE A 220 -4.49 13.60 -4.29
CA PHE A 220 -5.39 14.76 -4.42
C PHE A 220 -5.53 15.26 -5.86
N ASP A 221 -4.50 15.08 -6.68
CA ASP A 221 -4.45 15.58 -8.05
C ASP A 221 -5.18 14.72 -9.08
N ILE A 222 -5.56 13.48 -8.73
CA ILE A 222 -6.31 12.62 -9.65
C ILE A 222 -7.82 12.76 -9.49
N GLU A 223 -8.56 12.58 -10.57
CA GLU A 223 -10.02 12.70 -10.55
C GLU A 223 -10.70 11.45 -9.96
N TYR A 224 -11.57 11.63 -8.96
CA TYR A 224 -12.42 10.57 -8.41
C TYR A 224 -13.89 10.82 -8.72
N SER A 225 -14.65 9.75 -8.99
CA SER A 225 -16.09 9.87 -9.26
C SER A 225 -16.92 9.97 -7.97
N ALA A 226 -16.48 9.33 -6.89
CA ALA A 226 -17.14 9.35 -5.59
C ALA A 226 -16.67 10.48 -4.65
N GLY A 227 -15.78 11.36 -5.13
CA GLY A 227 -15.12 12.40 -4.33
C GLY A 227 -13.85 11.91 -3.62
N HIS A 228 -13.10 12.85 -3.06
CA HIS A 228 -11.78 12.57 -2.47
C HIS A 228 -11.89 12.18 -0.99
N PHE A 229 -11.07 11.20 -0.58
CA PHE A 229 -10.71 11.06 0.82
C PHE A 229 -9.98 12.32 1.29
N GLN A 230 -10.26 12.78 2.51
CA GLN A 230 -9.58 13.93 3.09
C GLN A 230 -8.16 13.55 3.52
N PRO A 231 -7.19 14.47 3.48
CA PRO A 231 -5.86 14.21 4.01
C PRO A 231 -5.94 14.19 5.53
N ALA A 232 -5.68 13.02 6.10
CA ALA A 232 -5.65 12.81 7.55
C ALA A 232 -4.22 12.89 8.11
N MET A 233 -3.21 13.00 7.24
CA MET A 233 -1.82 13.21 7.61
C MET A 233 -1.29 14.49 6.98
N THR A 234 -0.71 15.32 7.81
CA THR A 234 0.02 16.52 7.43
C THR A 234 1.41 16.51 8.06
N LEU A 235 2.28 17.39 7.59
CA LEU A 235 3.60 17.63 8.15
C LEU A 235 3.70 19.08 8.60
N LEU A 236 4.20 19.27 9.83
CA LEU A 236 4.50 20.58 10.38
C LEU A 236 5.98 20.90 10.20
N THR A 237 6.28 22.14 9.83
CA THR A 237 7.65 22.68 9.75
C THR A 237 7.67 24.10 10.29
N SER A 238 8.78 24.51 10.91
CA SER A 238 8.93 25.84 11.48
C SER A 238 9.76 26.73 10.57
N VAL A 239 9.40 28.01 10.48
CA VAL A 239 10.24 29.02 9.84
C VAL A 239 11.45 29.30 10.73
N ILE A 240 12.64 28.94 10.28
CA ILE A 240 13.90 29.11 11.03
C ILE A 240 14.74 30.30 10.56
N SER A 241 14.47 30.83 9.36
CA SER A 241 15.16 32.02 8.85
C SER A 241 14.26 32.80 7.88
N ALA A 242 14.13 34.11 8.10
CA ALA A 242 13.34 35.03 7.26
C ALA A 242 14.18 36.26 6.87
N ASN A 243 15.47 36.07 6.58
CA ASN A 243 16.39 37.15 6.23
C ASN A 243 16.29 37.61 4.76
N HIS A 244 15.41 37.01 3.96
CA HIS A 244 15.24 37.27 2.53
C HIS A 244 13.84 37.79 2.23
N THR A 245 13.73 38.68 1.24
CA THR A 245 12.45 39.27 0.82
C THR A 245 11.62 38.36 -0.09
N THR A 246 12.21 37.30 -0.63
CA THR A 246 11.59 36.43 -1.65
C THR A 246 11.15 35.07 -1.10
N HIS A 247 11.65 34.68 0.06
CA HIS A 247 11.37 33.38 0.67
C HIS A 247 11.78 33.37 2.14
N VAL A 248 11.32 32.34 2.84
CA VAL A 248 11.81 31.93 4.14
C VAL A 248 12.38 30.52 4.08
N THR A 249 13.26 30.18 5.02
CA THR A 249 13.79 28.83 5.20
C THR A 249 13.04 28.14 6.32
N VAL A 250 12.64 26.89 6.08
CA VAL A 250 11.97 26.03 7.05
C VAL A 250 12.81 24.81 7.39
N ASP A 251 12.54 24.16 8.53
CA ASP A 251 13.31 23.04 9.10
C ASP A 251 12.91 21.63 8.61
N ALA A 252 12.02 21.54 7.62
CA ALA A 252 11.74 20.30 6.92
C ALA A 252 12.48 20.31 5.58
N GLY A 253 13.42 19.38 5.40
CA GLY A 253 14.08 19.10 4.12
C GLY A 253 13.78 17.68 3.62
N THR A 254 14.65 17.14 2.75
CA THR A 254 14.47 15.79 2.17
C THR A 254 14.59 14.63 3.18
N LYS A 255 15.10 14.90 4.40
CA LYS A 255 15.07 13.93 5.51
C LYS A 255 13.74 13.90 6.27
N ALA A 256 12.88 14.91 6.09
CA ALA A 256 11.55 14.96 6.66
C ALA A 256 10.46 14.64 5.63
N ILE A 257 10.70 14.93 4.35
CA ILE A 257 9.74 14.77 3.25
C ILE A 257 10.39 13.97 2.12
N TYR A 258 9.69 12.98 1.60
CA TYR A 258 10.17 12.27 0.42
C TYR A 258 10.16 13.18 -0.81
N LYS A 259 11.28 13.23 -1.52
CA LYS A 259 11.45 14.07 -2.70
C LYS A 259 11.02 13.34 -3.96
N GLU A 260 10.08 13.93 -4.68
CA GLU A 260 9.65 13.50 -6.01
C GLU A 260 9.34 14.72 -6.90
N ALA A 261 8.65 14.51 -8.02
CA ALA A 261 8.27 15.61 -8.94
C ALA A 261 7.14 16.48 -8.36
N THR A 262 6.19 15.86 -7.68
CA THR A 262 5.09 16.52 -6.98
C THR A 262 5.63 17.24 -5.74
N HIS A 263 5.24 18.50 -5.53
CA HIS A 263 5.63 19.29 -4.36
C HIS A 263 4.58 19.20 -3.23
N PRO A 264 4.95 19.42 -1.96
CA PRO A 264 4.00 19.51 -0.87
C PRO A 264 3.05 20.70 -1.09
N GLN A 265 1.82 20.56 -0.61
CA GLN A 265 0.84 21.65 -0.61
C GLN A 265 0.76 22.28 0.77
N ILE A 266 1.06 23.57 0.86
CA ILE A 266 0.87 24.34 2.10
C ILE A 266 -0.63 24.60 2.28
N ILE A 267 -1.17 24.24 3.46
CA ILE A 267 -2.61 24.39 3.78
C ILE A 267 -2.87 25.44 4.86
N SER A 268 -1.88 25.73 5.70
CA SER A 268 -1.96 26.74 6.77
C SER A 268 -1.83 28.18 6.26
N HIS A 269 -1.17 28.39 5.12
CA HIS A 269 -0.86 29.70 4.56
C HIS A 269 -1.16 29.74 3.07
N ALA A 270 -2.25 30.42 2.69
CA ALA A 270 -2.69 30.50 1.31
C ALA A 270 -1.69 31.24 0.42
N GLY A 271 -1.45 30.73 -0.79
CA GLY A 271 -0.57 31.37 -1.78
C GLY A 271 0.93 31.12 -1.58
N LEU A 272 1.32 30.40 -0.53
CA LEU A 272 2.70 29.97 -0.34
C LEU A 272 3.00 28.66 -1.06
N ASN A 273 4.24 28.52 -1.51
CA ASN A 273 4.75 27.36 -2.22
C ASN A 273 5.97 26.81 -1.50
N TYR A 274 6.07 25.49 -1.40
CA TYR A 274 7.21 24.80 -0.83
C TYR A 274 8.15 24.28 -1.93
N GLU A 275 9.44 24.53 -1.78
CA GLU A 275 10.51 24.02 -2.65
C GLU A 275 11.66 23.41 -1.82
N TRP A 276 12.23 22.29 -2.26
CA TRP A 276 13.44 21.70 -1.66
C TRP A 276 14.70 21.88 -2.52
N HIS A 277 14.57 22.46 -3.72
CA HIS A 277 15.69 22.59 -4.65
C HIS A 277 16.75 23.56 -4.10
N TYR A 278 17.99 23.08 -3.96
CA TYR A 278 19.13 23.83 -3.41
C TYR A 278 19.05 24.23 -1.92
N PHE A 279 18.04 23.77 -1.18
CA PHE A 279 17.93 23.99 0.28
C PHE A 279 18.39 22.76 1.07
N GLY A 280 18.34 21.57 0.46
CA GLY A 280 19.12 20.41 0.88
C GLY A 280 18.38 19.44 1.80
N ASP A 281 19.15 18.79 2.68
CA ASP A 281 18.70 17.64 3.48
C ASP A 281 17.77 18.01 4.63
N GLU A 282 18.07 19.11 5.32
CA GLU A 282 17.41 19.53 6.55
C GLU A 282 16.51 20.77 6.37
N HIS A 283 16.54 21.39 5.18
CA HIS A 283 15.87 22.67 4.96
C HIS A 283 14.99 22.68 3.73
N GLY A 284 13.89 23.42 3.84
CA GLY A 284 12.98 23.76 2.76
C GLY A 284 12.96 25.26 2.52
N LYS A 285 12.49 25.66 1.35
CA LYS A 285 12.23 27.04 0.96
C LYS A 285 10.73 27.23 0.85
N VAL A 286 10.20 28.23 1.52
CA VAL A 286 8.81 28.67 1.34
C VAL A 286 8.80 30.05 0.68
N SER A 287 8.14 30.16 -0.46
CA SER A 287 8.07 31.37 -1.28
C SER A 287 6.61 31.74 -1.58
N GLY A 288 6.34 33.02 -1.83
CA GLY A 288 4.98 33.51 -2.12
C GLY A 288 4.75 34.92 -1.61
N GLU A 289 3.49 35.32 -1.57
CA GLU A 289 3.06 36.58 -0.96
C GLU A 289 2.84 36.40 0.56
N HIS A 290 3.01 37.46 1.35
CA HIS A 290 2.82 37.44 2.80
C HIS A 290 3.66 36.36 3.52
N LEU A 291 4.98 36.44 3.35
CA LEU A 291 5.92 35.49 3.97
C LEU A 291 5.79 35.47 5.51
N PRO A 292 5.75 34.27 6.13
CA PRO A 292 5.60 34.12 7.58
C PRO A 292 6.88 34.52 8.33
N ALA A 293 6.72 34.94 9.59
CA ALA A 293 7.81 35.33 10.47
C ALA A 293 8.57 34.11 11.03
N VAL A 294 9.79 34.35 11.53
CA VAL A 294 10.58 33.33 12.24
C VAL A 294 9.79 32.80 13.44
N GLY A 295 9.72 31.47 13.56
CA GLY A 295 9.00 30.76 14.61
C GLY A 295 7.55 30.41 14.26
N GLU A 296 7.00 30.92 13.15
CA GLU A 296 5.69 30.47 12.67
C GLU A 296 5.76 29.03 12.17
N VAL A 297 4.67 28.28 12.38
CA VAL A 297 4.54 26.87 12.00
C VAL A 297 3.70 26.78 10.73
N ILE A 298 4.23 26.05 9.75
CA ILE A 298 3.58 25.78 8.48
C ILE A 298 3.15 24.31 8.45
N GLU A 299 1.85 24.10 8.27
CA GLU A 299 1.26 22.80 7.98
C GLU A 299 1.12 22.56 6.48
N MET A 300 1.49 21.34 6.05
CA MET A 300 1.51 20.93 4.65
C MET A 300 0.98 19.51 4.44
N ILE A 301 0.32 19.29 3.32
CA ILE A 301 0.08 17.96 2.77
C ILE A 301 1.35 17.53 2.04
N VAL A 302 1.87 16.35 2.36
CA VAL A 302 3.10 15.81 1.77
C VAL A 302 2.84 15.36 0.32
N PRO A 303 3.88 15.27 -0.53
CA PRO A 303 3.72 14.89 -1.92
C PRO A 303 3.29 13.42 -2.07
N HIS A 304 3.97 12.51 -1.35
CA HIS A 304 3.71 11.07 -1.31
C HIS A 304 3.79 10.55 0.12
N CYS A 305 2.72 9.91 0.60
CA CYS A 305 2.62 9.49 2.00
C CYS A 305 3.55 8.32 2.38
N ASP A 306 3.49 7.18 1.68
CA ASP A 306 4.23 5.95 2.00
C ASP A 306 5.74 6.15 2.30
N PRO A 307 6.54 6.77 1.40
CA PRO A 307 7.95 6.96 1.65
C PRO A 307 8.22 8.07 2.67
N THR A 308 7.38 9.10 2.75
CA THR A 308 7.51 10.17 3.74
C THR A 308 7.31 9.60 5.15
N ILE A 309 6.25 8.82 5.37
CA ILE A 309 5.97 8.15 6.65
C ILE A 309 7.15 7.28 7.09
N ASN A 310 7.82 6.60 6.17
CA ASN A 310 8.98 5.76 6.50
C ASN A 310 10.23 6.55 6.97
N LEU A 311 10.22 7.89 6.88
CA LEU A 311 11.25 8.77 7.45
C LEU A 311 10.99 9.10 8.94
N HIS A 312 9.76 8.86 9.43
CA HIS A 312 9.32 9.25 10.78
C HIS A 312 9.13 8.05 11.68
N ASP A 313 9.43 8.19 12.98
CA ASP A 313 9.22 7.12 13.97
C ASP A 313 7.80 7.07 14.53
N LYS A 314 7.05 8.18 14.45
CA LYS A 314 5.78 8.36 15.16
C LYS A 314 4.77 9.18 14.35
N PHE A 315 3.49 8.90 14.58
CA PHE A 315 2.40 9.82 14.32
C PHE A 315 2.02 10.54 15.61
N TYR A 316 1.69 11.83 15.49
CA TYR A 316 1.02 12.59 16.54
C TYR A 316 -0.47 12.67 16.16
N VAL A 317 -1.33 12.09 16.97
CA VAL A 317 -2.78 12.04 16.70
C VAL A 317 -3.40 13.29 17.28
N VAL A 318 -4.15 14.02 16.46
CA VAL A 318 -4.70 15.33 16.80
C VAL A 318 -6.22 15.30 16.72
N GLU A 319 -6.88 15.84 17.75
CA GLU A 319 -8.31 16.11 17.76
C GLU A 319 -8.53 17.55 18.23
N ASN A 320 -9.28 18.35 17.46
CA ASN A 320 -9.55 19.76 17.73
C ASN A 320 -8.27 20.56 18.09
N ASP A 321 -7.24 20.42 17.24
CA ASP A 321 -5.93 21.07 17.38
C ASP A 321 -5.12 20.69 18.65
N ILE A 322 -5.50 19.61 19.32
CA ILE A 322 -4.80 19.08 20.50
C ILE A 322 -4.25 17.70 20.20
N VAL A 323 -2.97 17.47 20.52
CA VAL A 323 -2.38 16.12 20.47
C VAL A 323 -3.01 15.27 21.57
N VAL A 324 -3.74 14.24 21.17
CA VAL A 324 -4.45 13.32 22.09
C VAL A 324 -3.74 11.98 22.25
N ASP A 325 -2.89 11.59 21.30
CA ASP A 325 -2.14 10.34 21.35
C ASP A 325 -0.86 10.39 20.48
N ILE A 326 0.02 9.42 20.65
CA ILE A 326 1.25 9.24 19.88
C ILE A 326 1.37 7.77 19.48
N TRP A 327 1.26 7.49 18.19
CA TRP A 327 1.35 6.12 17.66
C TRP A 327 2.71 5.86 17.05
N ASN A 328 3.25 4.66 17.27
CA ASN A 328 4.54 4.30 16.69
C ASN A 328 4.36 3.82 15.24
N ILE A 329 5.26 4.27 14.37
CA ILE A 329 5.42 3.73 13.02
C ILE A 329 6.25 2.44 13.15
N ALA A 330 5.67 1.44 13.81
CA ALA A 330 6.35 0.23 14.27
C ALA A 330 6.99 -0.61 13.13
N LEU A 331 6.50 -0.46 11.90
CA LEU A 331 7.01 -1.16 10.72
C LEU A 331 8.09 -0.36 9.97
N ARG A 332 8.47 0.83 10.45
CA ARG A 332 9.54 1.65 9.85
C ARG A 332 10.84 0.88 9.74
N GLY A 333 11.49 0.99 8.59
CA GLY A 333 12.81 0.38 8.35
C GLY A 333 12.84 -1.15 8.37
N LYS A 334 11.69 -1.84 8.47
CA LYS A 334 11.58 -3.31 8.38
C LYS A 334 11.63 -3.75 6.92
N LEU A 335 12.77 -3.52 6.26
CA LEU A 335 12.92 -3.70 4.82
C LEU A 335 13.49 -5.07 4.40
N ALA A 336 14.10 -5.80 5.34
CA ALA A 336 14.82 -7.06 5.14
C ALA A 336 14.08 -8.26 5.74
#